data_AF-A0A962G3Q0-F1
#
_entry.id   AF-A0A962G3Q0-F1
#
_cell.length_a   1.000
_cell.length_b   1.000
_cell.length_c   1.000
_cell.angle_alpha   90.00
_cell.angle_beta   90.00
_cell.angle_gamma   90.00
#
_symmetry.space_group_name_H-M   'P 1'
#
loop_
_entity.id
_entity.type
_entity.pdbx_description
1 polymer ?
#
loop_
_entity_poly.entity_id
_entity_poly.type
_entity_poly.pdbx_seq_one_letter_code
_entity_poly.pdbx_strand_id
1 'polypeptide(L)'
;MNASNGLQIARIALVLSGWCGALAQAHAFHVDGFEEPTRVVMSTGGANYLWFGDDGQCQDDSRDAFGLLKRYHEIDAERGSVRRIARRQMAAMYKGGMRRLSLGVYFMHRPAQGGTLIDSSNPVEVAQTAQNLANLLADVKAIGYREVLFRFFPTNNANPSQAEFPRYGSVEFNLRVDEYWRLIQALRPVLANAGLAYRIDLMVEGAPRDNNNVLVPESSRYKYPANDTWSRAVRSLWQRYVAAWGANDTVGFSFLVDEDRNRLRSRVRHMRYVYEGTYPHVFAIDFYAGQYQDEYEKFLWMDQNMREQNPGGAHWDNTGWIIAEAYYEDPLAAAGLARAIRETGRTVFYLTQWPLDRASDCRSAHVNLAPPYRWRVWQGYGF
;
A
#
# COMPACT_ATOMS: atom_id res chain seq x y z
N MET A 1 -27.85 6.47 76.10
CA MET A 1 -27.26 7.56 76.90
C MET A 1 -25.76 7.56 76.66
N ASN A 2 -25.27 8.67 76.10
CA ASN A 2 -23.91 9.25 76.12
C ASN A 2 -22.68 8.33 76.25
N ALA A 3 -21.80 8.36 75.25
CA ALA A 3 -20.54 9.13 75.32
C ALA A 3 -19.88 9.24 73.94
N SER A 4 -19.28 10.40 73.71
CA SER A 4 -18.70 10.94 72.48
C SER A 4 -17.20 10.68 72.34
N ASN A 5 -16.67 11.14 71.19
CA ASN A 5 -15.28 11.52 70.83
C ASN A 5 -14.71 10.54 69.78
N GLY A 6 -14.51 10.92 68.52
CA GLY A 6 -13.75 12.09 68.05
C GLY A 6 -12.53 11.52 67.31
N LEU A 7 -12.57 11.45 65.97
CA LEU A 7 -11.44 10.95 65.19
C LEU A 7 -11.05 11.92 64.07
N GLN A 8 -9.73 12.14 64.03
CA GLN A 8 -9.01 13.20 63.35
C GLN A 8 -8.93 13.01 61.84
N ILE A 9 -8.90 14.17 61.17
CA ILE A 9 -8.62 14.40 59.76
C ILE A 9 -7.16 14.02 59.46
N ALA A 10 -6.95 13.08 58.52
CA ALA A 10 -5.65 12.83 57.90
C ALA A 10 -5.66 13.38 56.47
N ARG A 11 -4.95 14.48 56.24
CA ARG A 11 -4.62 15.02 54.92
C ARG A 11 -3.44 14.24 54.35
N ILE A 12 -3.67 13.50 53.26
CA ILE A 12 -2.61 12.88 52.46
C ILE A 12 -2.07 13.96 51.51
N ALA A 13 -0.79 14.31 51.69
CA ALA A 13 -0.05 15.17 50.78
C ALA A 13 0.39 14.36 49.55
N LEU A 14 -0.10 14.75 48.37
CA LEU A 14 0.33 14.22 47.08
C LEU A 14 1.65 14.91 46.69
N VAL A 15 2.76 14.18 46.74
CA VAL A 15 4.05 14.66 46.21
C VAL A 15 4.07 14.35 44.72
N LEU A 16 3.83 15.38 43.90
CA LEU A 16 4.07 15.35 42.46
C LEU A 16 5.56 15.66 42.20
N SER A 17 6.37 14.61 42.01
CA SER A 17 7.71 14.76 41.47
C SER A 17 7.61 14.96 39.95
N GLY A 18 7.80 16.21 39.53
CA GLY A 18 7.90 16.58 38.12
C GLY A 18 9.12 15.95 37.46
N TRP A 19 8.89 15.03 36.54
CA TRP A 19 9.85 14.64 35.52
C TRP A 19 9.54 15.43 34.24
N CYS A 20 10.14 16.61 34.11
CA CYS A 20 10.27 17.26 32.81
C CYS A 20 11.34 16.52 32.02
N GLY A 21 10.93 15.49 31.28
CA GLY A 21 11.74 14.96 30.20
C GLY A 21 11.88 16.06 29.14
N ALA A 22 13.10 16.54 28.93
CA ALA A 22 13.42 17.41 27.81
C ALA A 22 13.11 16.66 26.51
N LEU A 23 11.94 16.95 25.93
CA LEU A 23 11.65 16.58 24.54
C LEU A 23 12.71 17.27 23.69
N ALA A 24 13.53 16.47 23.01
CA ALA A 24 14.45 16.95 22.00
C ALA A 24 13.62 17.72 20.96
N GLN A 25 13.64 19.05 21.03
CA GLN A 25 13.07 19.90 20.02
C GLN A 25 13.89 19.66 18.75
N ALA A 26 13.29 18.98 17.78
CA ALA A 26 13.86 18.90 16.44
C ALA A 26 14.00 20.35 15.96
N HIS A 27 15.24 20.85 15.91
CA HIS A 27 15.53 22.19 15.45
C HIS A 27 15.00 22.34 14.03
N ALA A 28 14.01 23.22 13.85
CA ALA A 28 13.63 23.68 12.53
C ALA A 28 14.86 24.32 11.89
N PHE A 29 15.24 23.86 10.70
CA PHE A 29 16.27 24.53 9.94
C PHE A 29 15.61 25.74 9.26
N HIS A 30 15.97 26.94 9.72
CA HIS A 30 15.63 28.16 9.02
C HIS A 30 16.56 28.31 7.81
N VAL A 31 16.02 28.14 6.61
CA VAL A 31 16.69 28.50 5.37
C VAL A 31 16.01 29.78 4.87
N ASP A 32 16.78 30.85 4.70
CA ASP A 32 16.30 32.15 4.18
C ASP A 32 15.10 32.76 4.94
N GLY A 33 15.00 32.51 6.25
CA GLY A 33 13.96 33.08 7.11
C GLY A 33 12.62 32.33 7.07
N PHE A 34 12.55 31.18 6.39
CA PHE A 34 11.40 30.28 6.40
C PHE A 34 11.77 28.93 7.02
N GLU A 35 10.85 28.35 7.80
CA GLU A 35 10.98 26.98 8.31
C GLU A 35 10.70 26.02 7.15
N GLU A 36 11.75 25.43 6.57
CA GLU A 36 11.59 24.31 5.65
C GLU A 36 11.34 23.04 6.47
N PRO A 37 10.30 22.24 6.15
CA PRO A 37 10.02 21.03 6.90
C PRO A 37 11.19 20.05 6.75
N THR A 38 11.68 19.56 7.89
CA THR A 38 12.71 18.52 7.91
C THR A 38 12.19 17.31 7.14
N ARG A 39 12.87 17.03 6.03
CA ARG A 39 12.54 15.94 5.12
C ARG A 39 12.48 14.60 5.85
N VAL A 40 11.38 13.87 5.71
CA VAL A 40 11.19 12.55 6.33
C VAL A 40 11.29 11.39 5.34
N VAL A 41 11.19 11.66 4.04
CA VAL A 41 11.36 10.64 2.99
C VAL A 41 12.50 10.97 2.03
N MET A 42 13.07 9.94 1.40
CA MET A 42 14.19 10.15 0.47
C MET A 42 13.83 10.90 -0.81
N SER A 43 12.54 10.98 -1.18
CA SER A 43 12.08 11.58 -2.43
C SER A 43 10.58 11.90 -2.44
N THR A 44 10.21 12.97 -3.14
CA THR A 44 8.82 13.43 -3.21
C THR A 44 7.89 12.34 -3.72
N GLY A 45 6.79 12.15 -3.01
CA GLY A 45 5.74 11.19 -3.31
C GLY A 45 4.84 11.50 -4.50
N GLY A 46 3.64 10.94 -4.46
CA GLY A 46 2.60 11.16 -5.45
C GLY A 46 1.29 10.47 -5.15
N ALA A 47 0.62 9.92 -6.16
CA ALA A 47 -0.75 9.43 -6.02
C ALA A 47 -0.96 8.04 -6.60
N ASN A 48 -1.89 7.30 -6.00
CA ASN A 48 -2.54 6.17 -6.66
C ASN A 48 -3.52 6.71 -7.71
N TYR A 49 -3.31 6.31 -8.97
CA TYR A 49 -4.08 6.79 -10.11
C TYR A 49 -4.55 5.61 -10.96
N LEU A 50 -5.70 5.06 -10.59
CA LEU A 50 -6.28 3.84 -11.18
C LEU A 50 -7.57 4.11 -11.96
N TRP A 51 -8.18 5.27 -11.72
CA TRP A 51 -9.39 5.74 -12.39
C TRP A 51 -9.18 7.15 -12.94
N PHE A 52 -9.70 7.41 -14.14
CA PHE A 52 -9.72 8.76 -14.73
C PHE A 52 -11.05 9.47 -14.42
N GLY A 53 -11.17 10.74 -14.78
CA GLY A 53 -12.39 11.51 -14.52
C GLY A 53 -12.53 11.95 -13.06
N ASP A 54 -13.60 12.69 -12.76
CA ASP A 54 -13.85 13.30 -11.44
C ASP A 54 -15.23 12.89 -10.87
N ASP A 55 -15.98 12.06 -11.59
CA ASP A 55 -17.43 11.89 -11.48
C ASP A 55 -17.85 10.42 -11.25
N GLY A 56 -17.41 9.85 -10.13
CA GLY A 56 -17.80 8.49 -9.70
C GLY A 56 -17.51 8.24 -8.23
N GLN A 57 -17.53 9.30 -7.43
CA GLN A 57 -17.15 9.27 -6.02
C GLN A 57 -18.42 9.10 -5.18
N CYS A 58 -18.44 8.11 -4.29
CA CYS A 58 -19.52 7.89 -3.32
C CYS A 58 -20.88 7.37 -3.83
N GLN A 59 -20.92 6.77 -5.02
CA GLN A 59 -22.02 5.88 -5.43
C GLN A 59 -21.46 4.47 -5.65
N ASP A 60 -22.18 3.45 -5.19
CA ASP A 60 -21.80 2.05 -5.43
C ASP A 60 -21.65 1.82 -6.96
N ASP A 61 -20.59 1.10 -7.35
CA ASP A 61 -20.20 0.77 -8.73
C ASP A 61 -19.88 1.93 -9.70
N SER A 62 -20.07 3.19 -9.29
CA SER A 62 -19.84 4.34 -10.18
C SER A 62 -18.40 4.47 -10.68
N ARG A 63 -17.41 3.90 -9.98
CA ARG A 63 -15.99 3.92 -10.39
C ARG A 63 -15.66 2.95 -11.50
N ASP A 64 -16.46 1.89 -11.68
CA ASP A 64 -16.11 0.85 -12.64
C ASP A 64 -16.02 1.41 -14.07
N ALA A 65 -16.90 2.35 -14.41
CA ALA A 65 -16.87 3.10 -15.66
C ALA A 65 -15.55 3.85 -15.88
N PHE A 66 -14.75 4.13 -14.86
CA PHE A 66 -13.59 5.01 -14.96
C PHE A 66 -12.24 4.30 -14.99
N GLY A 67 -12.20 2.98 -15.19
CA GLY A 67 -10.96 2.20 -15.14
C GLY A 67 -9.90 2.70 -16.12
N LEU A 68 -8.81 3.26 -15.58
CA LEU A 68 -7.80 3.96 -16.37
C LEU A 68 -7.11 3.03 -17.37
N LEU A 69 -6.58 1.92 -16.89
CA LEU A 69 -5.72 1.06 -17.71
C LEU A 69 -6.53 0.30 -18.76
N LYS A 70 -7.69 -0.26 -18.39
CA LYS A 70 -8.56 -1.00 -19.31
C LYS A 70 -9.07 -0.09 -20.44
N ARG A 71 -9.54 1.12 -20.10
CA ARG A 71 -10.18 2.04 -21.05
C ARG A 71 -9.21 3.03 -21.72
N TYR A 72 -7.90 2.93 -21.49
CA TYR A 72 -6.96 3.99 -21.92
C TYR A 72 -6.98 4.31 -23.42
N HIS A 73 -7.27 3.30 -24.25
CA HIS A 73 -7.41 3.41 -25.70
C HIS A 73 -8.75 4.00 -26.18
N GLU A 74 -9.75 4.09 -25.31
CA GLU A 74 -11.12 4.42 -25.68
C GLU A 74 -11.35 5.92 -25.87
N ILE A 75 -12.45 6.21 -26.58
CA ILE A 75 -13.12 7.50 -26.59
C ILE A 75 -14.42 7.31 -25.82
N ASP A 76 -14.47 7.87 -24.62
CA ASP A 76 -15.69 7.90 -23.82
C ASP A 76 -16.75 8.76 -24.54
N ALA A 77 -17.98 8.26 -24.63
CA ALA A 77 -19.04 8.91 -25.41
C ALA A 77 -19.37 10.32 -24.89
N GLU A 78 -19.25 10.54 -23.57
CA GLU A 78 -19.58 11.80 -22.92
C GLU A 78 -18.34 12.68 -22.74
N ARG A 79 -17.22 12.07 -22.31
CA ARG A 79 -16.02 12.82 -21.87
C ARG A 79 -14.95 12.94 -22.98
N GLY A 80 -15.09 12.15 -24.05
CA GLY A 80 -14.13 12.05 -25.15
C GLY A 80 -12.94 11.14 -24.82
N SER A 81 -11.80 11.36 -25.48
CA SER A 81 -10.62 10.49 -25.34
C SER A 81 -10.15 10.34 -23.89
N VAL A 82 -10.15 9.09 -23.40
CA VAL A 82 -9.68 8.72 -22.05
C VAL A 82 -8.22 9.12 -21.86
N ARG A 83 -7.35 8.77 -22.81
CA ARG A 83 -5.95 9.19 -22.84
C ARG A 83 -5.77 10.71 -22.69
N ARG A 84 -6.58 11.53 -23.37
CA ARG A 84 -6.52 13.00 -23.27
C ARG A 84 -6.94 13.50 -21.89
N ILE A 85 -7.96 12.89 -21.28
CA ILE A 85 -8.37 13.21 -19.90
C ILE A 85 -7.24 12.86 -18.94
N ALA A 86 -6.72 11.64 -19.03
CA ALA A 86 -5.69 11.16 -18.14
C ALA A 86 -4.40 11.99 -18.20
N ARG A 87 -3.95 12.37 -19.41
CA ARG A 87 -2.81 13.28 -19.58
C ARG A 87 -3.02 14.62 -18.88
N ARG A 88 -4.23 15.20 -18.95
CA ARG A 88 -4.55 16.46 -18.28
C ARG A 88 -4.54 16.29 -16.76
N GLN A 89 -5.14 15.22 -16.25
CA GLN A 89 -5.16 14.93 -14.82
C GLN A 89 -3.74 14.72 -14.28
N MET A 90 -2.94 13.85 -14.90
CA MET A 90 -1.54 13.64 -14.53
C MET A 90 -0.68 14.91 -14.63
N ALA A 91 -0.88 15.76 -15.64
CA ALA A 91 -0.18 17.04 -15.72
C ALA A 91 -0.56 17.98 -14.57
N ALA A 92 -1.83 17.98 -14.15
CA ALA A 92 -2.29 18.75 -12.99
C ALA A 92 -1.69 18.22 -11.68
N MET A 93 -1.66 16.90 -11.48
CA MET A 93 -1.00 16.25 -10.34
C MET A 93 0.50 16.60 -10.27
N TYR A 94 1.20 16.52 -11.41
CA TYR A 94 2.61 16.89 -11.50
C TYR A 94 2.83 18.37 -11.15
N LYS A 95 2.00 19.27 -11.69
CA LYS A 95 2.02 20.70 -11.33
C LYS A 95 1.73 20.92 -9.84
N GLY A 96 0.92 20.06 -9.23
CA GLY A 96 0.61 20.05 -7.79
C GLY A 96 1.76 19.57 -6.90
N GLY A 97 2.90 19.16 -7.47
CA GLY A 97 4.11 18.78 -6.72
C GLY A 97 4.44 17.29 -6.76
N MET A 98 3.52 16.44 -7.23
CA MET A 98 3.72 14.99 -7.27
C MET A 98 4.81 14.61 -8.27
N ARG A 99 5.65 13.63 -7.92
CA ARG A 99 6.75 13.16 -8.79
C ARG A 99 6.71 11.66 -9.06
N ARG A 100 5.76 10.95 -8.47
CA ARG A 100 5.54 9.51 -8.66
C ARG A 100 4.08 9.18 -8.88
N LEU A 101 3.84 8.01 -9.46
CA LEU A 101 2.51 7.43 -9.56
C LEU A 101 2.54 6.00 -9.06
N SER A 102 1.46 5.63 -8.39
CA SER A 102 1.08 4.23 -8.23
C SER A 102 -0.02 3.94 -9.25
N LEU A 103 0.26 3.02 -10.16
CA LEU A 103 -0.63 2.60 -11.24
C LEU A 103 -0.93 1.11 -11.05
N GLY A 104 -1.92 0.57 -11.76
CA GLY A 104 -2.20 -0.85 -11.61
C GLY A 104 -3.23 -1.41 -12.55
N VAL A 105 -3.42 -2.71 -12.39
CA VAL A 105 -4.36 -3.52 -13.15
C VAL A 105 -5.31 -4.22 -12.20
N TYR A 106 -6.60 -3.93 -12.33
CA TYR A 106 -7.67 -4.73 -11.74
C TYR A 106 -8.02 -5.87 -12.70
N PHE A 107 -8.07 -7.09 -12.19
CA PHE A 107 -8.36 -8.24 -13.05
C PHE A 107 -9.07 -9.35 -12.29
N MET A 108 -9.79 -10.15 -13.04
CA MET A 108 -10.43 -11.37 -12.58
C MET A 108 -10.41 -12.42 -13.69
N HIS A 109 -10.78 -13.66 -13.37
CA HIS A 109 -11.05 -14.65 -14.39
C HIS A 109 -12.51 -14.60 -14.79
N ARG A 110 -12.75 -14.57 -16.11
CA ARG A 110 -14.00 -14.84 -16.83
C ARG A 110 -15.35 -14.67 -16.10
N PRO A 111 -16.29 -14.00 -16.76
CA PRO A 111 -16.10 -12.82 -17.62
C PRO A 111 -15.85 -11.60 -16.72
N ALA A 112 -14.85 -10.78 -17.07
CA ALA A 112 -14.74 -9.45 -16.48
C ALA A 112 -15.74 -8.53 -17.17
N GLN A 113 -16.70 -8.00 -16.42
CA GLN A 113 -17.63 -6.99 -16.92
C GLN A 113 -17.16 -5.60 -16.50
N GLY A 114 -17.68 -4.57 -17.18
CA GLY A 114 -17.44 -3.20 -16.77
C GLY A 114 -16.19 -2.54 -17.34
N GLY A 115 -15.85 -1.36 -16.83
CA GLY A 115 -14.78 -0.50 -17.30
C GLY A 115 -13.45 -0.64 -16.56
N THR A 116 -13.39 -1.34 -15.42
CA THR A 116 -12.16 -1.43 -14.62
C THR A 116 -11.50 -2.81 -14.68
N LEU A 117 -12.28 -3.88 -14.57
CA LEU A 117 -11.78 -5.24 -14.47
C LEU A 117 -11.38 -5.81 -15.82
N ILE A 118 -10.19 -6.39 -15.91
CA ILE A 118 -9.70 -7.09 -17.10
C ILE A 118 -9.90 -8.60 -16.94
N ASP A 119 -10.34 -9.30 -18.00
CA ASP A 119 -10.38 -10.77 -17.99
C ASP A 119 -8.97 -11.33 -18.25
N SER A 120 -8.30 -11.79 -17.19
CA SER A 120 -6.92 -12.30 -17.28
C SER A 120 -6.80 -13.59 -18.11
N SER A 121 -7.91 -14.24 -18.43
CA SER A 121 -7.94 -15.43 -19.26
C SER A 121 -8.13 -15.14 -20.76
N ASN A 122 -8.45 -13.88 -21.11
CA ASN A 122 -8.69 -13.45 -22.47
C ASN A 122 -7.39 -12.86 -23.05
N PRO A 123 -6.68 -13.59 -23.94
CA PRO A 123 -5.40 -13.13 -24.46
C PRO A 123 -5.51 -11.82 -25.26
N VAL A 124 -6.66 -11.54 -25.87
CA VAL A 124 -6.88 -10.28 -26.61
C VAL A 124 -6.95 -9.11 -25.63
N GLU A 125 -7.67 -9.28 -24.51
CA GLU A 125 -7.79 -8.23 -23.50
C GLU A 125 -6.47 -8.00 -22.76
N VAL A 126 -5.71 -9.05 -22.48
CA VAL A 126 -4.35 -8.96 -21.92
C VAL A 126 -3.41 -8.21 -22.87
N ALA A 127 -3.45 -8.50 -24.18
CA ALA A 127 -2.65 -7.80 -25.18
C ALA A 127 -3.03 -6.31 -25.29
N GLN A 128 -4.33 -6.00 -25.30
CA GLN A 128 -4.80 -4.62 -25.30
C GLN A 128 -4.38 -3.88 -24.03
N THR A 129 -4.43 -4.55 -22.87
CA THR A 129 -3.96 -4.01 -21.59
C THR A 129 -2.47 -3.68 -21.63
N ALA A 130 -1.64 -4.56 -22.19
CA ALA A 130 -0.20 -4.32 -22.36
C ALA A 130 0.05 -3.10 -23.26
N GLN A 131 -0.70 -2.96 -24.36
CA GLN A 131 -0.60 -1.79 -25.24
C GLN A 131 -1.06 -0.49 -24.55
N ASN A 132 -2.13 -0.55 -23.76
CA ASN A 132 -2.61 0.57 -22.96
C ASN A 132 -1.56 0.99 -21.93
N LEU A 133 -0.94 0.02 -21.25
CA LEU A 133 0.15 0.27 -20.30
C LEU A 133 1.33 0.96 -20.97
N ALA A 134 1.75 0.50 -22.16
CA ALA A 134 2.84 1.11 -22.90
C ALA A 134 2.56 2.59 -23.22
N ASN A 135 1.34 2.88 -23.72
CA ASN A 135 0.90 4.24 -24.02
C ASN A 135 0.82 5.12 -22.77
N LEU A 136 0.30 4.56 -21.67
CA LEU A 136 0.19 5.26 -20.39
C LEU A 136 1.57 5.60 -19.83
N LEU A 137 2.51 4.65 -19.81
CA LEU A 137 3.87 4.87 -19.32
C LEU A 137 4.64 5.88 -20.19
N ALA A 138 4.42 5.88 -21.51
CA ALA A 138 4.99 6.90 -22.38
C ALA A 138 4.49 8.31 -22.02
N ASP A 139 3.19 8.46 -21.72
CA ASP A 139 2.60 9.73 -21.30
C ASP A 139 3.07 10.15 -19.89
N VAL A 140 3.18 9.20 -18.95
CA VAL A 140 3.76 9.41 -17.61
C VAL A 140 5.19 9.94 -17.70
N LYS A 141 6.01 9.32 -18.56
CA LYS A 141 7.39 9.76 -18.83
C LYS A 141 7.43 11.15 -19.46
N ALA A 142 6.58 11.41 -20.46
CA ALA A 142 6.52 12.69 -21.15
C ALA A 142 6.12 13.85 -20.22
N ILE A 143 5.30 13.59 -19.20
CA ILE A 143 4.93 14.58 -18.18
C ILE A 143 6.09 14.85 -17.20
N GLY A 144 7.01 13.89 -17.01
CA GLY A 144 8.21 14.05 -16.20
C GLY A 144 8.16 13.34 -14.84
N TYR A 145 7.24 12.39 -14.65
CA TYR A 145 7.24 11.52 -13.47
C TYR A 145 8.53 10.68 -13.41
N ARG A 146 9.03 10.46 -12.19
CA ARG A 146 10.33 9.82 -11.96
C ARG A 146 10.24 8.30 -11.84
N GLU A 147 9.16 7.82 -11.23
CA GLU A 147 9.01 6.42 -10.86
C GLU A 147 7.55 6.00 -10.82
N VAL A 148 7.29 4.74 -11.17
CA VAL A 148 5.98 4.09 -11.09
C VAL A 148 6.04 2.87 -10.15
N LEU A 149 5.17 2.82 -9.15
CA LEU A 149 4.81 1.58 -8.50
C LEU A 149 3.64 0.96 -9.27
N PHE A 150 3.87 -0.15 -9.98
CA PHE A 150 2.83 -0.84 -10.72
C PHE A 150 2.28 -2.01 -9.90
N ARG A 151 0.97 -2.02 -9.67
CA ARG A 151 0.33 -2.90 -8.69
C ARG A 151 -0.72 -3.79 -9.32
N PHE A 152 -0.73 -5.07 -8.92
CA PHE A 152 -1.73 -6.04 -9.37
C PHE A 152 -2.85 -6.12 -8.34
N PHE A 153 -4.09 -5.88 -8.78
CA PHE A 153 -5.30 -5.91 -7.96
C PHE A 153 -6.19 -7.08 -8.39
N PRO A 154 -5.86 -8.33 -8.01
CA PRO A 154 -6.75 -9.44 -8.27
C PRO A 154 -8.07 -9.25 -7.50
N THR A 155 -9.19 -9.56 -8.13
CA THR A 155 -10.51 -9.55 -7.48
C THR A 155 -11.21 -10.89 -7.67
N ASN A 156 -12.26 -11.13 -6.86
CA ASN A 156 -13.12 -12.31 -6.96
C ASN A 156 -12.31 -13.62 -7.08
N ASN A 157 -12.64 -14.44 -8.08
CA ASN A 157 -12.04 -15.74 -8.36
C ASN A 157 -10.56 -15.69 -8.82
N ALA A 158 -9.96 -14.52 -8.95
CA ALA A 158 -8.52 -14.34 -9.17
C ALA A 158 -7.75 -13.93 -7.92
N ASN A 159 -8.45 -13.52 -6.86
CA ASN A 159 -7.83 -13.10 -5.61
C ASN A 159 -7.69 -14.29 -4.64
N PRO A 160 -6.47 -14.74 -4.35
CA PRO A 160 -6.26 -15.92 -3.50
C PRO A 160 -6.64 -15.72 -2.02
N SER A 161 -6.97 -14.49 -1.59
CA SER A 161 -7.56 -14.23 -0.27
C SER A 161 -9.09 -14.43 -0.23
N GLN A 162 -9.76 -14.57 -1.38
CA GLN A 162 -11.21 -14.66 -1.50
C GLN A 162 -11.70 -16.12 -1.56
N ALA A 163 -12.97 -16.34 -1.23
CA ALA A 163 -13.54 -17.68 -1.15
C ALA A 163 -13.75 -18.33 -2.53
N GLU A 164 -13.90 -17.52 -3.57
CA GLU A 164 -14.11 -17.91 -4.96
C GLU A 164 -12.83 -18.39 -5.65
N PHE A 165 -11.66 -18.12 -5.07
CA PHE A 165 -10.40 -18.62 -5.59
C PHE A 165 -10.32 -20.14 -5.40
N PRO A 166 -9.90 -20.90 -6.42
CA PRO A 166 -9.84 -22.36 -6.32
C PRO A 166 -9.00 -22.83 -5.13
N ARG A 167 -9.48 -23.83 -4.40
CA ARG A 167 -8.77 -24.35 -3.23
C ARG A 167 -7.46 -25.01 -3.62
N TYR A 168 -6.43 -24.85 -2.77
CA TYR A 168 -5.18 -25.58 -2.95
C TYR A 168 -5.43 -27.10 -3.06
N GLY A 169 -4.71 -27.75 -3.98
CA GLY A 169 -4.87 -29.16 -4.32
C GLY A 169 -5.88 -29.45 -5.43
N SER A 170 -6.69 -28.47 -5.85
CA SER A 170 -7.54 -28.60 -7.05
C SER A 170 -6.72 -28.43 -8.34
N VAL A 171 -7.24 -28.94 -9.46
CA VAL A 171 -6.65 -28.71 -10.79
C VAL A 171 -6.73 -27.23 -11.15
N GLU A 172 -7.85 -26.60 -10.81
CA GLU A 172 -8.16 -25.20 -11.07
C GLU A 172 -7.22 -24.24 -10.33
N PHE A 173 -6.68 -24.64 -9.17
CA PHE A 173 -5.71 -23.82 -8.41
C PHE A 173 -4.48 -23.49 -9.23
N ASN A 174 -3.83 -24.51 -9.81
CA ASN A 174 -2.62 -24.29 -10.61
C ASN A 174 -2.94 -23.51 -11.88
N LEU A 175 -4.07 -23.80 -12.54
CA LEU A 175 -4.51 -23.04 -13.72
C LEU A 175 -4.74 -21.57 -13.40
N ARG A 176 -5.30 -21.25 -12.22
CA ARG A 176 -5.52 -19.87 -11.78
C ARG A 176 -4.22 -19.15 -11.44
N VAL A 177 -3.29 -19.81 -10.75
CA VAL A 177 -1.95 -19.26 -10.48
C VAL A 177 -1.18 -19.05 -11.78
N ASP A 178 -1.28 -19.97 -12.75
CA ASP A 178 -0.68 -19.84 -14.07
C ASP A 178 -1.27 -18.68 -14.88
N GLU A 179 -2.58 -18.46 -14.79
CA GLU A 179 -3.25 -17.33 -15.42
C GLU A 179 -2.75 -15.99 -14.87
N TYR A 180 -2.67 -15.83 -13.55
CA TYR A 180 -2.10 -14.65 -12.92
C TYR A 180 -0.63 -14.47 -13.35
N TRP A 181 0.16 -15.55 -13.33
CA TRP A 181 1.55 -15.50 -13.77
C TRP A 181 1.71 -15.04 -15.22
N ARG A 182 0.86 -15.52 -16.14
CA ARG A 182 0.87 -15.07 -17.55
C ARG A 182 0.56 -13.58 -17.69
N LEU A 183 -0.35 -13.04 -16.89
CA LEU A 183 -0.60 -11.59 -16.87
C LEU A 183 0.64 -10.81 -16.44
N ILE A 184 1.34 -11.27 -15.39
CA ILE A 184 2.61 -10.66 -14.95
C ILE A 184 3.66 -10.72 -16.08
N GLN A 185 3.81 -11.87 -16.74
CA GLN A 185 4.73 -12.05 -17.87
C GLN A 185 4.41 -11.14 -19.06
N ALA A 186 3.13 -10.84 -19.30
CA ALA A 186 2.71 -9.93 -20.37
C ALA A 186 3.03 -8.46 -20.04
N LEU A 187 2.84 -8.03 -18.79
CA LEU A 187 2.94 -6.62 -18.40
C LEU A 187 4.34 -6.20 -17.96
N ARG A 188 5.12 -7.08 -17.31
CA ARG A 188 6.46 -6.73 -16.80
C ARG A 188 7.43 -6.24 -17.88
N PRO A 189 7.51 -6.85 -19.09
CA PRO A 189 8.37 -6.33 -20.16
C PRO A 189 8.00 -4.92 -20.61
N VAL A 190 6.71 -4.55 -20.56
CA VAL A 190 6.24 -3.19 -20.90
C VAL A 190 6.79 -2.17 -19.90
N LEU A 191 6.74 -2.50 -18.59
CA LEU A 191 7.32 -1.67 -17.52
C LEU A 191 8.83 -1.52 -17.70
N ALA A 192 9.53 -2.64 -17.91
CA ALA A 192 10.98 -2.67 -18.08
C ALA A 192 11.46 -1.82 -19.28
N ASN A 193 10.70 -1.81 -20.37
CA ASN A 193 11.04 -1.10 -21.61
C ASN A 193 10.56 0.37 -21.63
N ALA A 194 9.82 0.84 -20.62
CA ALA A 194 9.32 2.21 -20.59
C ALA A 194 10.44 3.26 -20.44
N GLY A 195 11.62 2.86 -19.96
CA GLY A 195 12.70 3.77 -19.61
C GLY A 195 12.27 4.76 -18.51
N LEU A 196 11.52 4.25 -17.53
CA LEU A 196 11.12 4.87 -16.27
C LEU A 196 11.64 3.98 -15.14
N ALA A 197 11.97 4.57 -13.98
CA ALA A 197 12.16 3.76 -12.79
C ALA A 197 10.81 3.09 -12.43
N TYR A 198 10.84 1.83 -12.04
CA TYR A 198 9.62 1.13 -11.65
C TYR A 198 9.87 0.12 -10.54
N ARG A 199 8.78 -0.18 -9.84
CA ARG A 199 8.64 -1.29 -8.90
C ARG A 199 7.33 -2.01 -9.17
N ILE A 200 7.32 -3.32 -8.97
CA ILE A 200 6.12 -4.15 -9.11
C ILE A 200 5.65 -4.63 -7.73
N ASP A 201 4.38 -4.37 -7.43
CA ASP A 201 3.64 -4.98 -6.32
C ASP A 201 2.80 -6.12 -6.90
N LEU A 202 3.23 -7.35 -6.63
CA LEU A 202 2.69 -8.57 -7.21
C LEU A 202 1.28 -8.87 -6.73
N MET A 203 0.78 -8.25 -5.67
CA MET A 203 -0.61 -8.30 -5.21
C MET A 203 -0.81 -7.26 -4.12
N VAL A 204 -1.69 -6.29 -4.37
CA VAL A 204 -2.08 -5.28 -3.39
C VAL A 204 -2.68 -5.93 -2.16
N GLU A 205 -2.17 -5.52 -1.00
CA GLU A 205 -2.52 -6.05 0.33
C GLU A 205 -2.39 -7.59 0.42
N GLY A 206 -1.59 -8.16 -0.48
CA GLY A 206 -1.51 -9.59 -0.76
C GLY A 206 -0.68 -10.39 0.23
N ALA A 207 -0.12 -9.76 1.26
CA ALA A 207 0.64 -10.47 2.29
C ALA A 207 -0.26 -11.43 3.11
N PRO A 208 -0.02 -12.74 3.13
CA PRO A 208 -0.80 -13.67 3.93
C PRO A 208 -0.44 -13.60 5.42
N ARG A 209 -1.24 -14.26 6.27
CA ARG A 209 -0.96 -14.44 7.71
C ARG A 209 -0.69 -15.91 8.05
N ASP A 210 0.07 -16.14 9.12
CA ASP A 210 0.14 -17.46 9.74
C ASP A 210 -1.10 -17.72 10.62
N ASN A 211 -1.31 -18.96 11.04
CA ASN A 211 -2.47 -19.35 11.85
C ASN A 211 -2.40 -18.86 13.31
N ASN A 212 -1.31 -18.19 13.70
CA ASN A 212 -0.99 -17.75 15.05
C ASN A 212 -1.22 -18.81 16.14
N ASN A 213 -1.07 -20.10 15.82
CA ASN A 213 -1.31 -21.19 16.76
C ASN A 213 -0.28 -21.15 17.90
N VAL A 214 -0.74 -20.78 19.09
CA VAL A 214 0.12 -20.59 20.27
C VAL A 214 0.75 -21.89 20.79
N LEU A 215 0.19 -23.04 20.42
CA LEU A 215 0.74 -24.37 20.76
C LEU A 215 2.02 -24.69 19.98
N VAL A 216 2.26 -24.00 18.87
CA VAL A 216 3.50 -24.11 18.09
C VAL A 216 4.50 -23.07 18.61
N PRO A 217 5.79 -23.43 18.79
CA PRO A 217 6.83 -22.45 19.12
C PRO A 217 6.81 -21.29 18.12
N GLU A 218 6.93 -20.06 18.63
CA GLU A 218 6.84 -18.86 17.78
C GLU A 218 7.76 -18.91 16.57
N SER A 219 9.01 -19.36 16.77
CA SER A 219 10.02 -19.52 15.73
C SER A 219 9.62 -20.48 14.60
N SER A 220 8.54 -21.25 14.74
CA SER A 220 8.03 -22.19 13.74
C SER A 220 6.63 -21.84 13.23
N ARG A 221 5.92 -20.86 13.83
CA ARG A 221 4.54 -20.52 13.45
C ARG A 221 4.41 -20.06 12.00
N TYR A 222 5.42 -19.38 11.47
CA TYR A 222 5.45 -18.97 10.06
C TYR A 222 5.25 -20.14 9.09
N LYS A 223 5.53 -21.39 9.48
CA LYS A 223 5.36 -22.55 8.58
C LYS A 223 3.89 -22.93 8.37
N TYR A 224 2.98 -22.41 9.21
CA TYR A 224 1.60 -22.85 9.27
C TYR A 224 0.66 -21.69 8.90
N PRO A 225 0.20 -21.63 7.64
CA PRO A 225 -0.62 -20.53 7.16
C PRO A 225 -2.01 -20.50 7.82
N ALA A 226 -2.58 -19.31 8.03
CA ALA A 226 -4.00 -19.15 8.37
C ALA A 226 -4.91 -19.52 7.20
N ASN A 227 -4.44 -19.23 5.98
CA ASN A 227 -5.09 -19.59 4.72
C ASN A 227 -4.03 -20.23 3.81
N ASP A 228 -4.11 -21.56 3.66
CA ASP A 228 -3.14 -22.33 2.86
C ASP A 228 -3.26 -21.98 1.37
N THR A 229 -4.48 -21.86 0.83
CA THR A 229 -4.72 -21.42 -0.56
C THR A 229 -4.02 -20.08 -0.85
N TRP A 230 -4.24 -19.07 0.01
CA TRP A 230 -3.62 -17.77 -0.14
C TRP A 230 -2.09 -17.86 -0.11
N SER A 231 -1.57 -18.49 0.94
CA SER A 231 -0.13 -18.57 1.19
C SER A 231 0.61 -19.34 0.09
N ARG A 232 0.02 -20.42 -0.42
CA ARG A 232 0.58 -21.22 -1.53
C ARG A 232 0.58 -20.44 -2.83
N ALA A 233 -0.49 -19.71 -3.14
CA ALA A 233 -0.59 -18.93 -4.36
C ALA A 233 0.48 -17.82 -4.41
N VAL A 234 0.57 -17.00 -3.35
CA VAL A 234 1.54 -15.90 -3.30
C VAL A 234 2.98 -16.39 -3.19
N ARG A 235 3.26 -17.48 -2.46
CA ARG A 235 4.59 -18.11 -2.46
C ARG A 235 4.97 -18.59 -3.86
N SER A 236 4.04 -19.21 -4.59
CA SER A 236 4.29 -19.68 -5.96
C SER A 236 4.58 -18.51 -6.90
N LEU A 237 3.82 -17.42 -6.81
CA LEU A 237 4.05 -16.20 -7.60
C LEU A 237 5.41 -15.57 -7.29
N TRP A 238 5.77 -15.43 -6.02
CA TRP A 238 7.08 -14.92 -5.61
C TRP A 238 8.22 -15.75 -6.17
N GLN A 239 8.18 -17.07 -5.95
CA GLN A 239 9.22 -18.00 -6.39
C GLN A 239 9.40 -17.96 -7.91
N ARG A 240 8.30 -17.91 -8.68
CA ARG A 240 8.35 -17.77 -10.14
C ARG A 240 8.93 -16.42 -10.56
N TYR A 241 8.54 -15.34 -9.89
CA TYR A 241 9.04 -14.00 -10.18
C TYR A 241 10.56 -13.91 -9.97
N VAL A 242 11.05 -14.29 -8.78
CA VAL A 242 12.48 -14.18 -8.47
C VAL A 242 13.33 -15.13 -9.30
N ALA A 243 12.81 -16.31 -9.66
CA ALA A 243 13.50 -17.21 -10.57
C ALA A 243 13.61 -16.64 -11.99
N ALA A 244 12.62 -15.87 -12.46
CA ALA A 244 12.61 -15.29 -13.79
C ALA A 244 13.43 -13.98 -13.89
N TRP A 245 13.35 -13.11 -12.88
CA TRP A 245 13.85 -11.73 -12.97
C TRP A 245 14.62 -11.23 -11.73
N GLY A 246 14.75 -12.05 -10.68
CA GLY A 246 15.26 -11.61 -9.38
C GLY A 246 14.27 -10.74 -8.60
N ALA A 247 14.72 -10.15 -7.49
CA ALA A 247 13.88 -9.34 -6.59
C ALA A 247 14.09 -7.81 -6.74
N ASN A 248 14.95 -7.38 -7.68
CA ASN A 248 15.42 -6.00 -7.73
C ASN A 248 14.36 -4.98 -8.11
N ASP A 249 13.33 -5.37 -8.87
CA ASP A 249 12.31 -4.48 -9.43
C ASP A 249 10.91 -4.74 -8.84
N THR A 250 10.83 -5.41 -7.68
CA THR A 250 9.57 -5.74 -7.02
C THR A 250 9.62 -5.46 -5.53
N VAL A 251 8.48 -5.09 -4.96
CA VAL A 251 8.25 -5.01 -3.50
C VAL A 251 7.74 -6.34 -2.92
N GLY A 252 7.61 -7.38 -3.74
CA GLY A 252 6.84 -8.57 -3.41
C GLY A 252 5.36 -8.25 -3.40
N PHE A 253 4.74 -8.30 -2.22
CA PHE A 253 3.32 -8.04 -1.98
C PHE A 253 3.17 -6.90 -0.97
N SER A 254 2.29 -5.93 -1.21
CA SER A 254 2.03 -4.87 -0.23
C SER A 254 1.24 -5.35 1.00
N PHE A 255 1.26 -4.53 2.04
CA PHE A 255 0.64 -4.82 3.34
C PHE A 255 -0.34 -3.74 3.72
N LEU A 256 -1.61 -4.09 3.94
CA LEU A 256 -2.45 -3.29 4.82
C LEU A 256 -2.06 -3.57 6.26
N VAL A 257 -1.69 -2.52 7.01
CA VAL A 257 -1.30 -2.68 8.42
C VAL A 257 -2.54 -3.01 9.26
N ASP A 258 -2.55 -4.25 9.76
CA ASP A 258 -3.57 -4.77 10.66
C ASP A 258 -3.66 -3.90 11.92
N GLU A 259 -4.90 -3.61 12.31
CA GLU A 259 -5.21 -2.88 13.55
C GLU A 259 -4.94 -3.73 14.80
N ASP A 260 -5.21 -5.03 14.73
CA ASP A 260 -4.84 -5.95 15.80
C ASP A 260 -3.35 -6.28 15.74
N ARG A 261 -2.63 -5.96 16.82
CA ARG A 261 -1.17 -6.15 16.93
C ARG A 261 -0.75 -7.62 16.75
N ASN A 262 -1.56 -8.59 17.19
CA ASN A 262 -1.23 -10.01 17.05
C ASN A 262 -1.40 -10.47 15.60
N ARG A 263 -2.43 -9.99 14.90
CA ARG A 263 -2.63 -10.21 13.46
C ARG A 263 -1.52 -9.58 12.64
N LEU A 264 -1.08 -8.37 13.00
CA LEU A 264 0.06 -7.72 12.36
C LEU A 264 1.35 -8.53 12.55
N ARG A 265 1.67 -8.94 13.79
CA ARG A 265 2.84 -9.79 14.07
C ARG A 265 2.79 -11.11 13.31
N SER A 266 1.62 -11.76 13.27
CA SER A 266 1.39 -12.98 12.50
C SER A 266 1.64 -12.77 11.00
N ARG A 267 1.18 -11.65 10.42
CA ARG A 267 1.44 -11.28 9.02
C ARG A 267 2.93 -11.11 8.76
N VAL A 268 3.62 -10.30 9.58
CA VAL A 268 5.06 -10.05 9.42
C VAL A 268 5.87 -11.34 9.56
N ARG A 269 5.60 -12.14 10.59
CA ARG A 269 6.27 -13.43 10.79
C ARG A 269 6.07 -14.37 9.60
N HIS A 270 4.87 -14.42 9.04
CA HIS A 270 4.52 -15.28 7.91
C HIS A 270 5.15 -14.86 6.57
N MET A 271 5.67 -13.64 6.45
CA MET A 271 6.45 -13.23 5.28
C MET A 271 7.61 -14.19 5.01
N ARG A 272 8.16 -14.82 6.06
CA ARG A 272 9.25 -15.80 5.93
C ARG A 272 8.81 -16.98 5.09
N TYR A 273 7.57 -17.46 5.24
CA TYR A 273 7.06 -18.58 4.44
C TYR A 273 7.03 -18.26 2.95
N VAL A 274 6.70 -17.02 2.61
CA VAL A 274 6.56 -16.56 1.23
C VAL A 274 7.94 -16.31 0.60
N TYR A 275 8.81 -15.62 1.33
CA TYR A 275 10.07 -15.08 0.81
C TYR A 275 11.32 -15.93 1.15
N GLU A 276 11.17 -17.08 1.79
CA GLU A 276 12.30 -17.93 2.17
C GLU A 276 13.23 -18.21 0.96
N GLY A 277 14.51 -17.88 1.12
CA GLY A 277 15.55 -18.04 0.11
C GLY A 277 15.83 -16.80 -0.74
N THR A 278 14.88 -15.88 -0.90
CA THR A 278 15.09 -14.60 -1.59
C THR A 278 14.11 -13.57 -1.03
N TYR A 279 14.62 -12.57 -0.30
CA TYR A 279 13.80 -11.55 0.35
C TYR A 279 13.71 -10.26 -0.49
N PRO A 280 12.57 -9.54 -0.45
CA PRO A 280 12.47 -8.24 -1.10
C PRO A 280 13.47 -7.22 -0.54
N HIS A 281 13.99 -6.36 -1.42
CA HIS A 281 14.91 -5.26 -1.04
C HIS A 281 14.19 -3.99 -0.59
N VAL A 282 12.87 -3.96 -0.72
CA VAL A 282 11.98 -2.86 -0.33
C VAL A 282 10.60 -3.45 -0.06
N PHE A 283 9.87 -2.87 0.89
CA PHE A 283 8.49 -3.24 1.18
C PHE A 283 7.54 -2.08 0.85
N ALA A 284 6.35 -2.41 0.34
CA ALA A 284 5.26 -1.45 0.17
C ALA A 284 4.23 -1.65 1.30
N ILE A 285 3.88 -0.57 1.99
CA ILE A 285 3.01 -0.63 3.18
C ILE A 285 1.91 0.42 3.06
N ASP A 286 0.70 0.00 3.37
CA ASP A 286 -0.53 0.78 3.28
C ASP A 286 -0.97 1.15 4.70
N PHE A 287 -0.97 2.45 5.00
CA PHE A 287 -1.25 3.01 6.33
C PHE A 287 -2.54 3.82 6.32
N TYR A 288 -3.52 3.33 7.06
CA TYR A 288 -4.75 4.05 7.39
C TYR A 288 -5.05 3.88 8.87
N ALA A 289 -5.53 4.93 9.52
CA ALA A 289 -6.06 4.83 10.87
C ALA A 289 -7.18 3.78 10.95
N GLY A 290 -7.23 3.09 12.09
CA GLY A 290 -8.32 2.20 12.47
C GLY A 290 -9.28 2.88 13.44
N GLN A 291 -10.11 2.06 14.08
CA GLN A 291 -11.01 2.50 15.14
C GLN A 291 -10.25 2.91 16.41
N TYR A 292 -9.13 2.27 16.71
CA TYR A 292 -8.42 2.37 17.99
C TYR A 292 -6.97 2.83 17.85
N GLN A 293 -6.41 2.81 16.64
CA GLN A 293 -5.02 3.23 16.39
C GLN A 293 -4.93 4.16 15.19
N ASP A 294 -4.11 5.19 15.31
CA ASP A 294 -3.74 6.07 14.20
C ASP A 294 -2.59 5.49 13.36
N GLU A 295 -2.19 6.21 12.31
CA GLU A 295 -1.08 5.80 11.45
C GLU A 295 0.28 5.80 12.18
N TYR A 296 0.47 6.62 13.21
CA TYR A 296 1.71 6.66 13.99
C TYR A 296 1.89 5.36 14.77
N GLU A 297 0.89 4.94 15.54
CA GLU A 297 0.94 3.70 16.32
C GLU A 297 1.10 2.47 15.43
N LYS A 298 0.35 2.42 14.32
CA LYS A 298 0.46 1.35 13.32
C LYS A 298 1.86 1.28 12.70
N PHE A 299 2.49 2.43 12.41
CA PHE A 299 3.85 2.47 11.90
C PHE A 299 4.85 1.91 12.92
N LEU A 300 4.76 2.34 14.18
CA LEU A 300 5.65 1.85 15.25
C LEU A 300 5.52 0.33 15.43
N TRP A 301 4.30 -0.20 15.42
CA TRP A 301 4.09 -1.64 15.55
C TRP A 301 4.59 -2.43 14.34
N MET A 302 4.43 -1.90 13.13
CA MET A 302 4.98 -2.52 11.95
C MET A 302 6.51 -2.54 12.01
N ASP A 303 7.15 -1.43 12.40
CA ASP A 303 8.62 -1.33 12.51
C ASP A 303 9.16 -2.30 13.56
N GLN A 304 8.53 -2.32 14.74
CA GLN A 304 8.87 -3.26 15.81
C GLN A 304 8.74 -4.72 15.36
N ASN A 305 7.62 -5.10 14.73
CA ASN A 305 7.42 -6.47 14.26
C ASN A 305 8.44 -6.86 13.17
N MET A 306 8.77 -5.95 12.25
CA MET A 306 9.79 -6.19 11.21
C MET A 306 11.16 -6.45 11.81
N ARG A 307 11.53 -5.75 12.89
CA ARG A 307 12.78 -5.99 13.63
C ARG A 307 12.75 -7.31 14.41
N GLU A 308 11.68 -7.55 15.17
CA GLU A 308 11.56 -8.72 16.04
C GLU A 308 11.46 -10.04 15.27
N GLN A 309 10.83 -10.01 14.09
CA GLN A 309 10.59 -11.20 13.27
C GLN A 309 11.62 -11.38 12.15
N ASN A 310 12.65 -10.54 12.09
CA ASN A 310 13.68 -10.54 11.06
C ASN A 310 14.43 -11.89 11.00
N PRO A 311 14.27 -12.70 9.94
CA PRO A 311 15.05 -13.90 9.78
C PRO A 311 16.49 -13.56 9.35
N GLY A 312 17.44 -14.43 9.72
CA GLY A 312 18.83 -14.27 9.31
C GLY A 312 18.97 -14.14 7.78
N GLY A 313 19.71 -13.11 7.33
CA GLY A 313 19.94 -12.82 5.91
C GLY A 313 18.82 -12.04 5.21
N ALA A 314 17.72 -11.71 5.89
CA ALA A 314 16.59 -11.03 5.28
C ALA A 314 16.61 -9.50 5.45
N HIS A 315 17.31 -9.01 6.47
CA HIS A 315 17.53 -7.59 6.73
C HIS A 315 16.26 -6.74 6.88
N TRP A 316 15.13 -7.35 7.29
CA TRP A 316 13.86 -6.64 7.47
C TRP A 316 13.95 -5.49 8.47
N ASP A 317 14.83 -5.61 9.45
CA ASP A 317 15.12 -4.61 10.47
C ASP A 317 15.65 -3.29 9.90
N ASN A 318 16.27 -3.30 8.71
CA ASN A 318 16.83 -2.10 8.07
C ASN A 318 16.37 -1.88 6.60
N THR A 319 15.66 -2.83 5.99
CA THR A 319 15.07 -2.67 4.65
C THR A 319 14.15 -1.45 4.60
N GLY A 320 14.33 -0.61 3.57
CA GLY A 320 13.53 0.61 3.37
C GLY A 320 12.11 0.32 2.90
N TRP A 321 11.21 1.29 3.12
CA TRP A 321 9.79 1.18 2.80
C TRP A 321 9.33 2.19 1.77
N ILE A 322 8.30 1.83 1.01
CA ILE A 322 7.41 2.74 0.29
C ILE A 322 6.11 2.75 1.07
N ILE A 323 5.59 3.93 1.41
CA ILE A 323 4.22 4.03 1.90
C ILE A 323 3.33 4.07 0.65
N ALA A 324 2.79 2.92 0.24
CA ALA A 324 2.09 2.78 -1.03
C ALA A 324 0.67 3.36 -0.97
N GLU A 325 0.09 3.45 0.23
CA GLU A 325 -1.19 4.10 0.46
C GLU A 325 -1.22 4.84 1.80
N ALA A 326 -1.89 6.00 1.75
CA ALA A 326 -2.33 6.79 2.90
C ALA A 326 -3.51 7.67 2.46
N TYR A 327 -4.24 8.27 3.41
CA TYR A 327 -5.34 9.19 3.10
C TYR A 327 -4.93 10.37 2.20
N TYR A 328 -5.86 10.90 1.43
CA TYR A 328 -5.65 12.07 0.59
C TYR A 328 -5.56 13.36 1.41
N GLU A 329 -4.47 14.13 1.22
CA GLU A 329 -4.23 15.44 1.87
C GLU A 329 -4.58 15.48 3.36
N ASP A 330 -4.28 14.41 4.10
CA ASP A 330 -4.70 14.26 5.49
C ASP A 330 -3.61 14.71 6.48
N PRO A 331 -3.82 15.80 7.24
CA PRO A 331 -2.78 16.35 8.11
C PRO A 331 -2.48 15.47 9.32
N LEU A 332 -3.42 14.66 9.79
CA LEU A 332 -3.22 13.76 10.92
C LEU A 332 -2.31 12.58 10.54
N ALA A 333 -2.55 11.98 9.38
CA ALA A 333 -1.71 10.92 8.82
C ALA A 333 -0.32 11.46 8.51
N ALA A 334 -0.23 12.65 7.89
CA ALA A 334 1.05 13.28 7.61
C ALA A 334 1.89 13.55 8.87
N ALA A 335 1.27 14.13 9.91
CA ALA A 335 1.94 14.37 11.19
C ALA A 335 2.37 13.05 11.86
N GLY A 336 1.47 12.07 11.92
CA GLY A 336 1.71 10.78 12.57
C GLY A 336 2.82 9.98 11.88
N LEU A 337 2.75 9.82 10.56
CA LEU A 337 3.76 9.12 9.79
C LEU A 337 5.12 9.82 9.83
N ALA A 338 5.16 11.15 9.67
CA ALA A 338 6.41 11.92 9.76
C ALA A 338 7.09 11.76 11.12
N ARG A 339 6.29 11.77 12.21
CA ARG A 339 6.78 11.53 13.56
C ARG A 339 7.33 10.10 13.70
N ALA A 340 6.58 9.09 13.26
CA ALA A 340 6.98 7.69 13.38
C ALA A 340 8.29 7.38 12.61
N ILE A 341 8.45 7.96 11.42
CA ILE A 341 9.67 7.83 10.62
C ILE A 341 10.88 8.37 11.37
N ARG A 342 10.77 9.58 11.96
CA ARG A 342 11.86 10.18 12.76
C ARG A 342 12.18 9.36 14.00
N GLU A 343 11.18 8.86 14.69
CA GLU A 343 11.34 8.11 15.94
C GLU A 343 11.99 6.74 15.72
N THR A 344 11.59 6.02 14.67
CA THR A 344 12.13 4.68 14.36
C THR A 344 13.44 4.72 13.58
N GLY A 345 13.73 5.84 12.89
CA GLY A 345 14.82 5.93 11.92
C GLY A 345 14.62 5.06 10.67
N ARG A 346 13.40 4.53 10.45
CA ARG A 346 13.08 3.70 9.28
C ARG A 346 13.28 4.51 8.00
N THR A 347 14.05 3.98 7.05
CA THR A 347 14.17 4.61 5.73
C THR A 347 12.87 4.47 4.97
N VAL A 348 12.24 5.60 4.63
CA VAL A 348 11.08 5.66 3.74
C VAL A 348 11.46 6.37 2.45
N PHE A 349 11.25 5.72 1.31
CA PHE A 349 11.67 6.23 0.00
C PHE A 349 10.75 7.35 -0.48
N TYR A 350 9.44 7.13 -0.40
CA TYR A 350 8.39 8.07 -0.75
C TYR A 350 7.03 7.55 -0.24
N LEU A 351 6.00 8.40 -0.35
CA LEU A 351 4.61 8.07 -0.07
C LEU A 351 3.74 8.25 -1.33
N THR A 352 2.74 7.41 -1.53
CA THR A 352 1.65 7.67 -2.47
C THR A 352 0.32 7.74 -1.72
N GLN A 353 -0.44 8.80 -1.97
CA GLN A 353 -1.76 8.95 -1.36
C GLN A 353 -2.82 8.25 -2.20
N TRP A 354 -3.80 7.66 -1.53
CA TRP A 354 -4.97 7.04 -2.11
C TRP A 354 -6.11 8.06 -2.13
N PRO A 355 -7.01 8.04 -3.14
CA PRO A 355 -8.16 8.96 -3.22
C PRO A 355 -9.25 8.65 -2.18
N LEU A 356 -8.87 8.64 -0.91
CA LEU A 356 -9.73 8.38 0.23
C LEU A 356 -9.49 9.48 1.26
N ASP A 357 -10.53 10.20 1.66
CA ASP A 357 -10.48 11.07 2.83
C ASP A 357 -10.70 10.26 4.13
N ARG A 358 -10.24 10.86 5.24
CA ARG A 358 -10.42 10.28 6.58
C ARG A 358 -11.88 10.32 7.06
N ALA A 359 -12.65 11.30 6.60
CA ALA A 359 -14.00 11.58 7.12
C ALA A 359 -15.08 10.65 6.56
N SER A 360 -14.79 9.95 5.46
CA SER A 360 -15.68 9.20 4.57
C SER A 360 -17.13 9.02 5.06
N ASP A 361 -18.02 9.91 4.61
CA ASP A 361 -19.47 9.78 4.74
C ASP A 361 -20.08 8.74 3.77
N CYS A 362 -19.24 8.11 2.96
CA CYS A 362 -19.66 7.23 1.89
C CYS A 362 -19.76 5.81 2.43
N ARG A 363 -20.98 5.27 2.46
CA ARG A 363 -21.39 4.05 3.20
C ARG A 363 -20.48 2.82 3.01
N SER A 364 -19.78 2.71 1.88
CA SER A 364 -18.89 1.59 1.54
C SER A 364 -17.69 1.99 0.66
N ALA A 365 -17.21 3.24 0.75
CA ALA A 365 -16.29 3.74 -0.26
C ALA A 365 -14.82 3.43 0.06
N HIS A 366 -14.24 2.45 -0.64
CA HIS A 366 -12.78 2.30 -0.69
C HIS A 366 -12.06 3.48 -1.39
N VAL A 367 -12.78 4.36 -2.09
CA VAL A 367 -12.32 5.62 -2.73
C VAL A 367 -13.50 6.59 -2.74
N ASN A 368 -13.31 7.81 -2.26
CA ASN A 368 -14.40 8.79 -2.12
C ASN A 368 -14.05 10.20 -2.61
N LEU A 369 -12.85 10.40 -3.16
CA LEU A 369 -12.43 11.65 -3.77
C LEU A 369 -11.93 11.49 -5.20
N ALA A 370 -12.14 12.54 -6.01
CA ALA A 370 -11.55 12.67 -7.34
C ALA A 370 -10.03 12.37 -7.29
N PRO A 371 -9.41 11.99 -8.43
CA PRO A 371 -7.99 11.68 -8.47
C PRO A 371 -7.15 12.73 -7.71
N PRO A 372 -6.14 12.32 -6.92
CA PRO A 372 -5.45 13.25 -6.03
C PRO A 372 -4.73 14.37 -6.78
N TYR A 373 -5.20 15.63 -6.71
CA TYR A 373 -4.58 16.75 -7.45
C TYR A 373 -3.65 17.63 -6.61
N ARG A 374 -3.69 17.51 -5.28
CA ARG A 374 -2.93 18.34 -4.34
C ARG A 374 -1.88 17.51 -3.62
N TRP A 375 -0.72 18.11 -3.33
CA TRP A 375 0.37 17.53 -2.53
C TRP A 375 0.81 18.47 -1.39
N ARG A 376 -0.06 19.39 -0.97
CA ARG A 376 0.36 20.51 -0.09
C ARG A 376 0.57 20.04 1.34
N VAL A 377 -0.35 19.24 1.86
CA VAL A 377 -0.24 18.72 3.24
C VAL A 377 1.00 17.86 3.37
N TRP A 378 1.18 16.88 2.48
CA TRP A 378 2.34 15.99 2.48
C TRP A 378 3.66 16.77 2.36
N GLN A 379 3.74 17.72 1.43
CA GLN A 379 4.92 18.60 1.31
C GLN A 379 5.22 19.35 2.62
N GLY A 380 4.21 19.88 3.29
CA GLY A 380 4.36 20.61 4.56
C GLY A 380 4.90 19.76 5.72
N TYR A 381 4.85 18.44 5.63
CA TYR A 381 5.43 17.50 6.61
C TYR A 381 6.71 16.82 6.13
N GLY A 382 7.26 17.22 4.98
CA GLY A 382 8.54 16.75 4.46
C GLY A 382 8.49 15.48 3.59
N PHE A 383 7.33 15.20 2.96
CA PHE A 383 7.11 14.05 2.06
C PHE A 383 7.30 14.32 0.56
#